data_AF-A0A832CBC2-F1
#
_entry.id   AF-A0A832CBC2-F1
#
_cell.length_a   1.000
_cell.length_b   1.000
_cell.length_c   1.000
_cell.angle_alpha   90.00
_cell.angle_beta   90.00
_cell.angle_gamma   90.00
#
_symmetry.space_group_name_H-M   'P 1'
#
loop_
_entity.id
_entity.type
_entity.pdbx_description
1 polymer ?
#
loop_
_entity_poly.entity_id
_entity_poly.type
_entity_poly.pdbx_seq_one_letter_code
_entity_poly.pdbx_strand_id
1 'polypeptide(L)'
;MPLPPRKAGWKKPARMISLLLGLFLFFIIQFLQPPLSIFTYTLVFSRLFVAFIEAALTIKPASQEEQPDKGYYYYYRRSRLPWKVSAKIKARLAGVLFLAYLLAVSSFIVFWQVQRVANAAYFTSFIHISSGLPFNVDIPDGMVRLVTEELATSIARRHMSEFGSNTQVLGCHITKTPEGKLVWVAVIGSTNVIAENYVKGFVIIDATDPLVPPKILKEEFAVGESLWFDHNIHYRSYMNDMSRRYGVAYITWNFETNEPSYIVTRYNVGFDLIRRYEPPIIYDEKGNLYRQAETAQQVPTWVTQVYDENWLEEMINEMGNFRRGTGFDYWAGGFLWFIPPSRERFEITEDTRYIVDPETEDVVALVCVNPVGNKRTLSGVFKATRSSIYFYDYRQANYISGMTAEDLVEGRLPKPAAGLYDAEMPL
;
A
#
# COMPACT_ATOMS: atom_id res chain seq x y z
N MET A 1 19.16 14.18 -12.07
CA MET A 1 20.08 14.00 -13.22
C MET A 1 21.48 13.68 -12.71
N PRO A 2 22.13 12.60 -13.19
CA PRO A 2 23.54 12.36 -12.87
C PRO A 2 24.39 13.40 -13.60
N LEU A 3 25.10 14.24 -12.84
CA LEU A 3 26.08 15.16 -13.41
C LEU A 3 27.26 14.34 -13.97
N PRO A 4 27.64 14.53 -15.24
CA PRO A 4 28.76 13.80 -15.82
C PRO A 4 30.06 14.19 -15.12
N PRO A 5 31.01 13.25 -14.95
CA PRO A 5 32.26 13.52 -14.26
C PRO A 5 33.06 14.58 -15.03
N ARG A 6 33.31 15.72 -14.39
CA ARG A 6 34.25 16.73 -14.90
C ARG A 6 35.65 16.14 -14.97
N LYS A 7 36.13 15.94 -16.21
CA LYS A 7 37.53 15.77 -16.64
C LYS A 7 38.49 15.24 -15.56
N ALA A 8 38.36 13.97 -15.18
CA ALA A 8 39.39 13.22 -14.48
C ALA A 8 39.26 11.74 -14.85
N GLY A 9 40.34 11.17 -15.38
CA GLY A 9 40.34 9.95 -16.19
C GLY A 9 39.59 8.75 -15.61
N TRP A 10 38.94 8.01 -16.52
CA TRP A 10 38.21 6.74 -16.35
C TRP A 10 39.03 5.57 -15.77
N LYS A 11 40.21 5.80 -15.20
CA LYS A 11 41.16 4.74 -14.80
C LYS A 11 40.94 4.17 -13.39
N LYS A 12 39.77 4.34 -12.78
CA LYS A 12 39.48 3.76 -11.44
C LYS A 12 38.22 2.88 -11.49
N PRO A 13 38.35 1.54 -11.59
CA PRO A 13 37.21 0.63 -11.70
C PRO A 13 36.23 0.75 -10.51
N ALA A 14 36.72 1.13 -9.33
CA ALA A 14 35.88 1.38 -8.15
C ALA A 14 34.81 2.46 -8.35
N ARG A 15 35.11 3.52 -9.13
CA ARG A 15 34.14 4.60 -9.41
C ARG A 15 33.05 4.17 -10.39
N MET A 16 33.41 3.34 -11.36
CA MET A 16 32.45 2.74 -12.29
C MET A 16 31.50 1.78 -11.55
N ILE A 17 32.04 0.94 -10.67
CA ILE A 17 31.24 0.02 -9.84
C ILE A 17 30.31 0.80 -8.91
N SER A 18 30.80 1.85 -8.24
CA SER A 18 29.99 2.75 -7.40
C SER A 18 28.86 3.44 -8.17
N LEU A 19 29.12 3.88 -9.40
CA LEU A 19 28.11 4.50 -10.26
C LEU A 19 27.08 3.48 -10.75
N LEU A 20 27.49 2.28 -11.17
CA LEU A 20 26.59 1.21 -11.59
C LEU A 20 25.72 0.70 -10.44
N LEU A 21 26.30 0.55 -9.25
CA LEU A 21 25.56 0.17 -8.04
C LEU A 21 24.54 1.26 -7.64
N GLY A 22 24.93 2.54 -7.74
CA GLY A 22 24.03 3.66 -7.49
C GLY A 22 22.88 3.74 -8.49
N LEU A 23 23.15 3.50 -9.78
CA LEU A 23 22.11 3.40 -10.82
C LEU A 23 21.20 2.19 -10.60
N PHE A 24 21.76 1.05 -10.23
CA PHE A 24 20.99 -0.16 -9.93
C PHE A 24 20.04 0.06 -8.73
N LEU A 25 20.54 0.64 -7.64
CA LEU A 25 19.72 1.03 -6.49
C LEU A 25 18.65 2.07 -6.89
N PHE A 26 19.00 3.05 -7.72
CA PHE A 26 18.04 4.00 -8.27
C PHE A 26 16.91 3.30 -9.04
N PHE A 27 17.21 2.34 -9.91
CA PHE A 27 16.19 1.61 -10.66
C PHE A 27 15.33 0.73 -9.76
N ILE A 28 15.89 0.09 -8.73
CA ILE A 28 15.12 -0.66 -7.73
C ILE A 28 14.16 0.27 -6.99
N ILE A 29 14.65 1.40 -6.48
CA ILE A 29 13.84 2.36 -5.74
C ILE A 29 12.75 2.94 -6.66
N GLN A 30 13.08 3.28 -7.91
CA GLN A 30 12.11 3.78 -8.89
C GLN A 30 11.03 2.74 -9.23
N PHE A 31 11.41 1.47 -9.33
CA PHE A 31 10.47 0.37 -9.62
C PHE A 31 9.42 0.20 -8.52
N LEU A 32 9.78 0.48 -7.25
CA LEU A 32 8.87 0.45 -6.11
C LEU A 32 7.93 1.67 -6.03
N GLN A 33 8.06 2.62 -6.97
CA GLN A 33 7.27 3.85 -7.08
C GLN A 33 7.04 4.62 -5.76
N PRO A 34 8.02 4.78 -4.84
CA PRO A 34 7.80 5.48 -3.58
C PRO A 34 7.41 6.95 -3.81
N PRO A 35 6.69 7.61 -2.87
CA PRO A 35 6.45 9.05 -2.96
C PRO A 35 7.79 9.78 -3.07
N LEU A 36 7.80 10.91 -3.75
CA LEU A 36 9.02 11.67 -4.03
C LEU A 36 9.86 11.95 -2.78
N SER A 37 9.22 12.13 -1.61
CA SER A 37 9.88 12.30 -0.32
C SER A 37 10.73 11.07 0.05
N ILE A 38 10.11 9.90 0.13
CA ILE A 38 10.78 8.62 0.43
C ILE A 38 11.83 8.30 -0.63
N PHE A 39 11.50 8.49 -1.91
CA PHE A 39 12.43 8.31 -3.03
C PHE A 39 13.72 9.12 -2.80
N THR A 40 13.57 10.40 -2.47
CA THR A 40 14.71 11.31 -2.27
C THR A 40 15.54 10.90 -1.06
N TYR A 41 14.91 10.54 0.06
CA TYR A 41 15.63 10.08 1.26
C TYR A 41 16.43 8.81 1.01
N THR A 42 15.82 7.80 0.39
CA THR A 42 16.49 6.52 0.10
C THR A 42 17.62 6.71 -0.91
N LEU A 43 17.46 7.60 -1.89
CA LEU A 43 18.51 7.92 -2.87
C LEU A 43 19.68 8.66 -2.22
N VAL A 44 19.42 9.71 -1.42
CA VAL A 44 20.48 10.44 -0.69
C VAL A 44 21.21 9.50 0.28
N PHE A 45 20.47 8.71 1.05
CA PHE A 45 21.03 7.77 2.00
C PHE A 45 21.90 6.70 1.33
N SER A 46 21.38 6.04 0.30
CA SER A 46 22.13 5.03 -0.46
C SER A 46 23.37 5.60 -1.12
N ARG A 47 23.29 6.83 -1.65
CA ARG A 47 24.45 7.50 -2.25
C ARG A 47 25.52 7.84 -1.23
N LEU A 48 25.14 8.37 -0.07
CA LEU A 48 26.06 8.61 1.03
C LEU A 48 26.72 7.30 1.45
N PHE A 49 25.93 6.24 1.67
CA PHE A 49 26.43 4.92 2.05
C PHE A 49 27.46 4.35 1.07
N VAL A 50 27.16 4.36 -0.24
CA VAL A 50 28.08 3.89 -1.28
C VAL A 50 29.34 4.76 -1.37
N ALA A 51 29.20 6.09 -1.26
CA ALA A 51 30.35 6.99 -1.25
C ALA A 51 31.26 6.76 -0.03
N PHE A 52 30.67 6.45 1.12
CA PHE A 52 31.40 6.10 2.34
C PHE A 52 32.13 4.74 2.23
N ILE A 53 31.51 3.71 1.64
CA ILE A 53 32.18 2.44 1.34
C ILE A 53 33.34 2.64 0.36
N GLU A 54 33.12 3.41 -0.71
CA GLU A 54 34.16 3.71 -1.70
C GLU A 54 35.35 4.44 -1.05
N ALA A 55 35.08 5.39 -0.14
CA ALA A 55 36.11 6.09 0.62
C ALA A 55 36.92 5.14 1.52
N ALA A 56 36.28 4.14 2.14
CA ALA A 56 36.96 3.14 2.97
C ALA A 56 37.85 2.19 2.14
N LEU A 57 37.36 1.74 0.98
CA LEU A 57 38.06 0.78 0.11
C LEU A 57 39.18 1.40 -0.74
N THR A 58 39.11 2.70 -1.01
CA THR A 58 40.15 3.38 -1.82
C THR A 58 41.43 3.71 -1.06
N ILE A 59 41.50 3.41 0.25
CA ILE A 59 42.71 3.59 1.08
C ILE A 59 43.70 2.45 0.81
N LYS A 60 44.54 2.60 -0.22
CA LYS A 60 45.58 1.62 -0.57
C LYS A 60 46.52 1.34 0.62
N PRO A 61 46.90 0.07 0.89
CA PRO A 61 48.05 -0.24 1.72
C PRO A 61 49.32 0.21 1.00
N ALA A 62 50.22 0.90 1.70
CA ALA A 62 51.59 1.06 1.24
C ALA A 62 52.29 -0.29 1.49
N SER A 63 52.79 -0.93 0.42
CA SER A 63 53.70 -2.06 0.55
C SER A 63 54.87 -1.61 1.42
N GLN A 64 55.12 -2.38 2.47
CA GLN A 64 56.28 -2.21 3.33
C GLN A 64 57.46 -2.81 2.56
N GLU A 65 58.03 -2.05 1.62
CA GLU A 65 59.31 -2.43 1.01
C GLU A 65 60.45 -2.01 1.93
N GLU A 66 61.21 -3.01 2.35
CA GLU A 66 62.53 -2.92 2.95
C GLU A 66 63.40 -1.93 2.16
N GLN A 67 64.08 -1.05 2.88
CA GLN A 67 65.22 -0.29 2.39
C GLN A 67 66.50 -0.91 2.96
N PRO A 68 67.70 -0.63 2.43
CA PRO A 68 68.04 -0.08 1.11
C PRO A 68 69.25 -0.80 0.46
N ASP A 69 69.49 -0.61 -0.84
CA ASP A 69 70.82 -0.14 -1.25
C ASP A 69 70.91 0.39 -2.69
N LYS A 70 71.59 1.54 -2.77
CA LYS A 70 72.33 2.12 -3.91
C LYS A 70 71.57 2.68 -5.12
N GLY A 71 71.73 4.01 -5.28
CA GLY A 71 72.31 4.53 -6.51
C GLY A 71 71.40 5.40 -7.39
N TYR A 72 71.48 6.71 -7.16
CA TYR A 72 71.43 7.82 -8.14
C TYR A 72 70.31 7.89 -9.22
N TYR A 73 69.62 9.05 -9.19
CA TYR A 73 69.17 9.91 -10.31
C TYR A 73 67.66 10.24 -10.45
N TYR A 74 67.47 11.56 -10.63
CA TYR A 74 66.40 12.35 -11.25
C TYR A 74 65.02 12.56 -10.59
N TYR A 75 64.87 13.79 -10.09
CA TYR A 75 63.74 14.72 -10.23
C TYR A 75 62.51 14.21 -11.03
N TYR A 76 61.43 13.89 -10.30
CA TYR A 76 60.09 14.40 -10.61
C TYR A 76 59.31 14.57 -9.30
N ARG A 77 59.15 15.83 -8.90
CA ARG A 77 58.42 16.28 -7.72
C ARG A 77 56.91 16.10 -7.96
N ARG A 78 56.40 14.88 -7.82
CA ARG A 78 54.96 14.63 -7.68
C ARG A 78 54.63 14.73 -6.20
N SER A 79 53.83 15.71 -5.83
CA SER A 79 53.35 15.99 -4.47
C SER A 79 52.64 14.78 -3.86
N ARG A 80 53.40 13.85 -3.28
CA ARG A 80 52.89 12.83 -2.35
C ARG A 80 52.67 13.52 -1.01
N LEU A 81 51.42 13.89 -0.73
CA LEU A 81 50.98 14.31 0.60
C LEU A 81 51.44 13.27 1.65
N PRO A 82 52.18 13.66 2.70
CA PRO A 82 52.86 12.74 3.59
C PRO A 82 51.93 12.37 4.76
N TRP A 83 50.81 11.71 4.49
CA TRP A 83 49.98 11.18 5.57
C TRP A 83 50.33 9.71 5.80
N LYS A 84 51.25 9.49 6.76
CA LYS A 84 51.60 8.19 7.31
C LYS A 84 50.42 7.68 8.15
N VAL A 85 49.50 6.96 7.55
CA VAL A 85 48.36 6.37 8.27
C VAL A 85 48.71 4.95 8.71
N SER A 86 49.08 4.80 9.99
CA SER A 86 49.34 3.50 10.65
C SER A 86 48.14 2.54 10.51
N ALA A 87 48.37 1.22 10.47
CA ALA A 87 47.32 0.19 10.49
C ALA A 87 46.33 0.38 11.67
N LYS A 88 46.80 0.94 12.80
CA LYS A 88 45.95 1.33 13.93
C LYS A 88 44.94 2.42 13.56
N ILE A 89 45.30 3.34 12.67
CA ILE A 89 44.40 4.40 12.19
C ILE A 89 43.38 3.82 11.20
N LYS A 90 43.73 2.80 10.40
CA LYS A 90 42.75 2.08 9.55
C LYS A 90 41.70 1.32 10.38
N ALA A 91 42.11 0.63 11.44
CA ALA A 91 41.19 -0.04 12.35
C ALA A 91 40.29 0.96 13.11
N ARG A 92 40.84 2.11 13.54
CA ARG A 92 40.05 3.20 14.13
C ARG A 92 39.06 3.80 13.15
N LEU A 93 39.46 3.99 11.88
CA LEU A 93 38.56 4.50 10.83
C LEU A 93 37.43 3.51 10.55
N ALA A 94 37.74 2.21 10.43
CA ALA A 94 36.73 1.16 10.28
C ALA A 94 35.78 1.10 11.48
N GLY A 95 36.29 1.23 12.70
CA GLY A 95 35.47 1.29 13.91
C GLY A 95 34.55 2.52 13.96
N VAL A 96 35.04 3.70 13.58
CA VAL A 96 34.23 4.92 13.48
C VAL A 96 33.16 4.80 12.40
N LEU A 97 33.49 4.20 11.25
CA LEU A 97 32.53 3.96 10.17
C LEU A 97 31.45 2.95 10.58
N PHE A 98 31.84 1.90 11.28
CA PHE A 98 30.90 0.93 11.84
C PHE A 98 29.97 1.58 12.88
N LEU A 99 30.51 2.44 13.75
CA LEU A 99 29.72 3.19 14.71
C LEU A 99 28.75 4.18 14.04
N ALA A 100 29.21 4.90 13.01
CA ALA A 100 28.37 5.80 12.22
C ALA A 100 27.26 5.04 11.48
N TYR A 101 27.56 3.85 10.95
CA TYR A 101 26.58 2.96 10.35
C TYR A 101 25.55 2.49 11.38
N LEU A 102 25.99 2.02 12.56
CA LEU A 102 25.09 1.61 13.63
C LEU A 102 24.19 2.76 14.10
N LEU A 103 24.75 3.97 14.24
CA LEU A 103 23.98 5.17 14.56
C LEU A 103 22.97 5.50 13.47
N ALA A 104 23.35 5.42 12.20
CA ALA A 104 22.47 5.69 11.08
C ALA A 104 21.31 4.67 10.99
N VAL A 105 21.61 3.38 11.15
CA VAL A 105 20.61 2.31 11.20
C VAL A 105 19.68 2.47 12.41
N SER A 106 20.24 2.78 13.57
CA SER A 106 19.45 3.01 14.79
C SER A 106 18.52 4.22 14.64
N SER A 107 19.04 5.33 14.12
CA SER A 107 18.22 6.52 13.82
C SER A 107 17.12 6.23 12.80
N PHE A 108 17.40 5.42 11.77
CA PHE A 108 16.41 5.01 10.80
C PHE A 108 15.29 4.16 11.43
N ILE A 109 15.65 3.18 12.27
CA ILE A 109 14.67 2.34 12.99
C ILE A 109 13.82 3.19 13.92
N VAL A 110 14.43 4.10 14.70
CA VAL A 110 13.70 5.00 15.60
C VAL A 110 12.77 5.90 14.80
N PHE A 111 13.25 6.51 13.72
CA PHE A 111 12.44 7.36 12.86
C PHE A 111 11.25 6.62 12.25
N TRP A 112 11.45 5.38 11.80
CA TRP A 112 10.38 4.51 11.31
C TRP A 112 9.32 4.25 12.39
N GLN A 113 9.72 3.92 13.61
CA GLN A 113 8.76 3.70 14.72
C GLN A 113 8.02 4.98 15.12
N VAL A 114 8.71 6.12 15.16
CA VAL A 114 8.12 7.46 15.41
C VAL A 114 7.04 7.76 14.38
N GLN A 115 7.30 7.49 13.10
CA GLN A 115 6.33 7.68 12.04
C GLN A 115 5.08 6.80 12.22
N ARG A 116 5.25 5.52 12.55
CA ARG A 116 4.10 4.62 12.73
C ARG A 116 3.19 5.03 13.88
N VAL A 117 3.76 5.48 15.00
CA VAL A 117 2.98 6.06 16.12
C VAL A 117 2.31 7.38 15.71
N ALA A 118 2.97 8.22 14.92
CA ALA A 118 2.37 9.45 14.40
C ALA A 118 1.19 9.15 13.46
N ASN A 119 1.28 8.11 12.62
CA ASN A 119 0.15 7.63 11.81
C ASN A 119 -1.01 7.16 12.69
N ALA A 120 -0.75 6.35 13.72
CA ALA A 120 -1.78 5.90 14.67
C ALA A 120 -2.49 7.09 15.35
N ALA A 121 -1.72 8.09 15.81
CA ALA A 121 -2.26 9.31 16.41
C ALA A 121 -3.08 10.14 15.40
N TYR A 122 -2.60 10.28 14.17
CA TYR A 122 -3.33 10.96 13.10
C TYR A 122 -4.64 10.24 12.79
N PHE A 123 -4.62 8.92 12.58
CA PHE A 123 -5.83 8.15 12.30
C PHE A 123 -6.87 8.24 13.41
N THR A 124 -6.44 8.25 14.66
CA THR A 124 -7.34 8.41 15.82
C THR A 124 -8.11 9.73 15.79
N SER A 125 -7.55 10.79 15.20
CA SER A 125 -8.24 12.07 15.03
C SER A 125 -9.40 12.02 14.02
N PHE A 126 -9.44 10.98 13.17
CA PHE A 126 -10.54 10.71 12.23
C PHE A 126 -11.64 9.82 12.83
N ILE A 127 -11.38 9.20 13.97
CA ILE A 127 -12.25 8.16 14.51
C ILE A 127 -13.18 8.72 15.56
N HIS A 128 -14.47 8.43 15.41
CA HIS A 128 -15.47 8.59 16.44
C HIS A 128 -15.63 7.27 17.20
N ILE A 129 -15.39 7.30 18.51
CA ILE A 129 -15.63 6.14 19.36
C ILE A 129 -17.13 6.06 19.64
N SER A 130 -17.74 4.93 19.28
CA SER A 130 -19.16 4.66 19.44
C SER A 130 -19.39 3.41 20.29
N SER A 131 -20.60 3.29 20.83
CA SER A 131 -21.07 2.12 21.59
C SER A 131 -22.34 1.56 20.98
N GLY A 132 -22.63 0.27 21.22
CA GLY A 132 -23.76 -0.41 20.60
C GLY A 132 -23.34 -1.16 19.33
N LEU A 133 -24.29 -1.50 18.48
CA LEU A 133 -24.04 -2.19 17.20
C LEU A 133 -23.70 -1.19 16.09
N PRO A 134 -23.02 -1.61 15.00
CA PRO A 134 -22.65 -0.71 13.91
C PRO A 134 -23.84 -0.29 13.04
N PHE A 135 -24.96 -1.02 13.15
CA PHE A 135 -26.25 -0.76 12.53
C PHE A 135 -27.33 -0.89 13.60
N ASN A 136 -28.37 -0.05 13.54
CA ASN A 136 -29.50 -0.15 14.47
C ASN A 136 -30.64 -1.01 13.89
N VAL A 137 -30.53 -1.40 12.63
CA VAL A 137 -31.50 -2.23 11.90
C VAL A 137 -30.78 -3.44 11.31
N ASP A 138 -31.48 -4.58 11.27
CA ASP A 138 -30.98 -5.78 10.61
C ASP A 138 -30.73 -5.51 9.12
N ILE A 139 -29.59 -5.99 8.62
CA ILE A 139 -29.18 -5.81 7.23
C ILE A 139 -29.92 -6.87 6.39
N PRO A 140 -30.72 -6.48 5.38
CA PRO A 140 -31.37 -7.44 4.50
C PRO A 140 -30.36 -8.27 3.70
N ASP A 141 -30.67 -9.55 3.43
CA ASP A 141 -29.79 -10.46 2.68
C ASP A 141 -29.29 -9.87 1.34
N GLY A 142 -30.14 -9.11 0.64
CA GLY A 142 -29.80 -8.45 -0.63
C GLY A 142 -28.88 -7.23 -0.52
N MET A 143 -28.45 -6.87 0.68
CA MET A 143 -27.51 -5.76 0.95
C MET A 143 -26.14 -6.23 1.45
N VAL A 144 -25.98 -7.55 1.68
CA VAL A 144 -24.75 -8.16 2.18
C VAL A 144 -23.92 -8.71 1.03
N ARG A 145 -22.60 -8.49 1.09
CA ARG A 145 -21.64 -9.08 0.14
C ARG A 145 -21.45 -10.57 0.45
N LEU A 146 -22.01 -11.45 -0.38
CA LEU A 146 -21.87 -12.91 -0.27
C LEU A 146 -20.89 -13.50 -1.30
N VAL A 147 -20.71 -12.81 -2.42
CA VAL A 147 -19.79 -13.22 -3.49
C VAL A 147 -18.41 -12.63 -3.22
N THR A 148 -17.37 -13.46 -3.24
CA THR A 148 -15.97 -13.04 -3.09
C THR A 148 -15.42 -12.49 -4.41
N GLU A 149 -14.31 -11.74 -4.37
CA GLU A 149 -13.63 -11.26 -5.57
C GLU A 149 -13.16 -12.43 -6.47
N GLU A 150 -12.68 -13.52 -5.88
CA GLU A 150 -12.23 -14.71 -6.60
C GLU A 150 -13.38 -15.39 -7.33
N LEU A 151 -14.53 -15.51 -6.68
CA LEU A 151 -15.73 -16.07 -7.29
C LEU A 151 -16.24 -15.17 -8.42
N ALA A 152 -16.31 -13.85 -8.19
CA ALA A 152 -16.69 -12.87 -9.20
C ALA A 152 -15.75 -12.91 -10.41
N THR A 153 -14.43 -12.99 -10.18
CA THR A 153 -13.41 -13.14 -11.22
C THR A 153 -13.57 -14.45 -11.99
N SER A 154 -13.88 -15.56 -11.30
CA SER A 154 -14.15 -16.86 -11.92
C SER A 154 -15.39 -16.82 -12.82
N ILE A 155 -16.47 -16.15 -12.38
CA ILE A 155 -17.67 -15.91 -13.17
C ILE A 155 -17.32 -15.05 -14.38
N ALA A 156 -16.63 -13.92 -14.20
CA ALA A 156 -16.24 -13.02 -15.28
C ALA A 156 -15.43 -13.74 -16.38
N ARG A 157 -14.48 -14.60 -16.01
CA ARG A 157 -13.68 -15.40 -16.95
C ARG A 157 -14.51 -16.36 -17.82
N ARG A 158 -15.66 -16.83 -17.33
CA ARG A 158 -16.57 -17.68 -18.13
C ARG A 158 -17.35 -16.88 -19.17
N HIS A 159 -17.53 -15.59 -18.95
CA HIS A 159 -18.30 -14.70 -19.82
C HIS A 159 -17.44 -13.77 -20.69
N MET A 160 -16.12 -13.74 -20.49
CA MET A 160 -15.21 -12.85 -21.23
C MET A 160 -15.16 -13.12 -22.74
N SER A 161 -15.60 -14.30 -23.20
CA SER A 161 -15.68 -14.64 -24.63
C SER A 161 -16.63 -13.72 -25.41
N GLU A 162 -17.57 -13.05 -24.73
CA GLU A 162 -18.45 -12.06 -25.36
C GLU A 162 -17.74 -10.80 -25.86
N PHE A 163 -16.50 -10.57 -25.40
CA PHE A 163 -15.62 -9.48 -25.81
C PHE A 163 -14.53 -9.91 -26.81
N GLY A 164 -14.57 -11.17 -27.25
CA GLY A 164 -13.61 -11.77 -28.19
C GLY A 164 -12.69 -12.82 -27.55
N SER A 165 -11.79 -13.38 -28.36
CA SER A 165 -10.92 -14.50 -27.98
C SER A 165 -9.64 -14.09 -27.23
N ASN A 166 -9.19 -12.85 -27.38
CA ASN A 166 -7.95 -12.33 -26.79
C ASN A 166 -8.27 -11.39 -25.62
N THR A 167 -8.99 -11.89 -24.61
CA THR A 167 -9.48 -11.08 -23.49
C THR A 167 -8.98 -11.61 -22.16
N GLN A 168 -8.85 -10.69 -21.20
CA GLN A 168 -8.50 -11.00 -19.82
C GLN A 168 -9.22 -10.04 -18.86
N VAL A 169 -9.38 -10.47 -17.61
CA VAL A 169 -9.82 -9.61 -16.52
C VAL A 169 -8.63 -8.76 -16.06
N LEU A 170 -8.77 -7.44 -16.11
CA LEU A 170 -7.74 -6.46 -15.72
C LEU A 170 -7.78 -6.11 -14.22
N GLY A 171 -8.98 -6.17 -13.64
CA GLY A 171 -9.29 -5.88 -12.23
C GLY A 171 -10.75 -6.24 -11.93
N CYS A 172 -11.09 -6.41 -10.66
CA CYS A 172 -12.45 -6.69 -10.20
C CYS A 172 -12.72 -5.88 -8.93
N HIS A 173 -13.79 -5.08 -8.93
CA HIS A 173 -14.06 -4.14 -7.84
C HIS A 173 -15.51 -4.16 -7.44
N ILE A 174 -15.75 -3.98 -6.14
CA ILE A 174 -17.10 -3.89 -5.57
C ILE A 174 -17.63 -2.46 -5.68
N THR A 175 -18.87 -2.31 -6.13
CA THR A 175 -19.55 -1.01 -6.19
C THR A 175 -21.07 -1.20 -6.12
N LYS A 176 -21.82 -0.12 -6.32
CA LYS A 176 -23.28 -0.07 -6.26
C LYS A 176 -23.85 0.37 -7.61
N THR A 177 -24.87 -0.33 -8.10
CA THR A 177 -25.60 0.08 -9.32
C THR A 177 -26.54 1.25 -9.04
N PRO A 178 -27.00 1.99 -10.07
CA PRO A 178 -28.01 3.03 -9.93
C PRO A 178 -29.30 2.56 -9.24
N GLU A 179 -29.66 1.28 -9.40
CA GLU A 179 -30.86 0.68 -8.79
C GLU A 179 -30.67 0.28 -7.32
N GLY A 180 -29.49 0.54 -6.73
CA GLY A 180 -29.27 0.26 -5.32
C GLY A 180 -28.46 -0.99 -5.02
N LYS A 181 -28.15 -1.82 -6.03
CA LYS A 181 -27.62 -3.17 -5.81
C LYS A 181 -26.12 -3.19 -5.68
N LEU A 182 -25.61 -3.96 -4.73
CA LEU A 182 -24.19 -4.21 -4.59
C LEU A 182 -23.72 -5.19 -5.67
N VAL A 183 -22.67 -4.84 -6.40
CA VAL A 183 -22.18 -5.61 -7.56
C VAL A 183 -20.66 -5.62 -7.61
N TRP A 184 -20.10 -6.74 -8.06
CA TRP A 184 -18.72 -6.81 -8.53
C TRP A 184 -18.66 -6.41 -10.00
N VAL A 185 -17.75 -5.51 -10.35
CA VAL A 185 -17.51 -5.11 -11.74
C VAL A 185 -16.13 -5.59 -12.13
N ALA A 186 -16.10 -6.62 -12.98
CA ALA A 186 -14.88 -7.11 -13.59
C ALA A 186 -14.58 -6.33 -14.87
N VAL A 187 -13.42 -5.68 -14.89
CA VAL A 187 -12.93 -4.87 -16.01
C VAL A 187 -12.28 -5.80 -17.03
N ILE A 188 -12.78 -5.79 -18.28
CA ILE A 188 -12.28 -6.66 -19.34
C ILE A 188 -11.39 -5.88 -20.30
N GLY A 189 -10.19 -6.38 -20.55
CA GLY A 189 -9.25 -5.81 -21.50
C GLY A 189 -8.68 -6.85 -22.46
N SER A 190 -7.81 -6.40 -23.36
CA SER A 190 -7.06 -7.29 -24.24
C SER A 190 -5.92 -7.98 -23.49
N THR A 191 -5.58 -9.21 -23.90
CA THR A 191 -4.31 -9.85 -23.48
C THR A 191 -3.10 -9.16 -24.10
N ASN A 192 -3.28 -8.45 -25.23
CA ASN A 192 -2.25 -7.65 -25.87
C ASN A 192 -2.51 -6.15 -25.65
N VAL A 193 -2.22 -5.69 -24.42
CA VAL A 193 -2.38 -4.28 -24.01
C VAL A 193 -1.46 -3.31 -24.75
N ILE A 194 -0.52 -3.78 -25.57
CA ILE A 194 0.33 -2.90 -26.42
C ILE A 194 -0.41 -2.52 -27.70
N ALA A 195 -1.15 -3.46 -28.30
CA ALA A 195 -1.90 -3.24 -29.54
C ALA A 195 -3.32 -2.71 -29.27
N GLU A 196 -3.96 -3.23 -28.23
CA GLU A 196 -5.33 -2.87 -27.83
C GLU A 196 -5.31 -2.34 -26.39
N ASN A 197 -4.79 -1.12 -26.23
CA ASN A 197 -4.55 -0.49 -24.93
C ASN A 197 -5.78 0.24 -24.38
N TYR A 198 -6.92 -0.43 -24.26
CA TYR A 198 -8.16 0.13 -23.75
C TYR A 198 -8.99 -0.96 -23.08
N VAL A 199 -9.93 -0.55 -22.23
CA VAL A 199 -10.94 -1.45 -21.65
C VAL A 199 -11.98 -1.75 -22.70
N LYS A 200 -12.28 -3.03 -22.93
CA LYS A 200 -13.28 -3.50 -23.91
C LYS A 200 -14.71 -3.49 -23.36
N GLY A 201 -14.84 -3.45 -22.04
CA GLY A 201 -16.11 -3.40 -21.33
C GLY A 201 -16.04 -4.09 -19.99
N PHE A 202 -17.20 -4.42 -19.45
CA PHE A 202 -17.36 -4.85 -18.07
C PHE A 202 -18.29 -6.04 -17.97
N VAL A 203 -17.97 -6.94 -17.06
CA VAL A 203 -18.90 -7.97 -16.59
C VAL A 203 -19.34 -7.58 -15.19
N ILE A 204 -20.64 -7.34 -15.02
CA ILE A 204 -21.26 -6.95 -13.76
C ILE A 204 -21.87 -8.20 -13.14
N ILE A 205 -21.37 -8.59 -11.98
CA ILE A 205 -21.78 -9.76 -11.22
C ILE A 205 -22.50 -9.29 -9.96
N ASP A 206 -23.64 -9.90 -9.65
CA ASP A 206 -24.36 -9.60 -8.40
C ASP A 206 -23.49 -10.00 -7.20
N ALA A 207 -23.31 -9.10 -6.24
CA ALA A 207 -22.47 -9.37 -5.08
C ALA A 207 -23.18 -10.19 -3.99
N THR A 208 -24.49 -10.37 -4.11
CA THR A 208 -25.35 -11.03 -3.13
C THR A 208 -25.79 -12.41 -3.60
N ASP A 209 -26.01 -12.63 -4.91
CA ASP A 209 -26.42 -13.92 -5.45
C ASP A 209 -25.55 -14.35 -6.65
N PRO A 210 -24.66 -15.35 -6.49
CA PRO A 210 -23.81 -15.84 -7.57
C PRO A 210 -24.56 -16.61 -8.66
N LEU A 211 -25.84 -16.96 -8.47
CA LEU A 211 -26.66 -17.67 -9.44
C LEU A 211 -27.31 -16.73 -10.46
N VAL A 212 -27.38 -15.44 -10.15
CA VAL A 212 -27.89 -14.44 -11.08
C VAL A 212 -26.93 -14.32 -12.27
N PRO A 213 -27.42 -14.43 -13.52
CA PRO A 213 -26.56 -14.32 -14.69
C PRO A 213 -25.95 -12.91 -14.74
N PRO A 214 -24.64 -12.81 -15.02
CA PRO A 214 -23.96 -11.52 -15.02
C PRO A 214 -24.47 -10.63 -16.16
N LYS A 215 -24.49 -9.32 -15.92
CA LYS A 215 -24.84 -8.32 -16.94
C LYS A 215 -23.58 -7.86 -17.66
N ILE A 216 -23.63 -7.84 -18.98
CA ILE A 216 -22.48 -7.52 -19.83
C ILE A 216 -22.65 -6.12 -20.38
N LEU A 217 -21.67 -5.26 -20.11
CA LEU A 217 -21.65 -3.87 -20.55
C LEU A 217 -20.52 -3.68 -21.56
N LYS A 218 -20.87 -3.45 -22.84
CA LYS A 218 -19.91 -3.27 -23.94
C LYS A 218 -19.60 -1.80 -24.16
N GLU A 219 -19.07 -1.16 -23.12
CA GLU A 219 -18.65 0.23 -23.15
C GLU A 219 -17.13 0.30 -23.04
N GLU A 220 -16.50 0.99 -23.99
CA GLU A 220 -15.05 1.07 -24.06
C GLU A 220 -14.52 2.24 -23.24
N PHE A 221 -13.45 2.03 -22.49
CA PHE A 221 -12.77 3.09 -21.75
C PHE A 221 -11.33 3.23 -22.21
N ALA A 222 -10.90 4.46 -22.45
CA ALA A 222 -9.51 4.77 -22.80
C ALA A 222 -8.54 4.60 -21.62
N VAL A 223 -9.06 4.50 -20.40
CA VAL A 223 -8.27 4.28 -19.18
C VAL A 223 -8.83 3.13 -18.36
N GLY A 224 -7.93 2.48 -17.64
CA GLY A 224 -8.28 1.44 -16.70
C GLY A 224 -7.09 0.96 -15.91
N GLU A 225 -7.35 0.09 -14.95
CA GLU A 225 -6.28 -0.64 -14.26
C GLU A 225 -5.57 -1.60 -15.21
N SER A 226 -4.31 -1.91 -14.91
CA SER A 226 -3.51 -2.91 -15.65
C SER A 226 -3.31 -2.66 -17.15
N LEU A 227 -3.74 -1.49 -17.68
CA LEU A 227 -3.41 -1.03 -19.02
C LEU A 227 -1.95 -0.56 -19.10
N TRP A 228 -1.46 -0.31 -20.31
CA TRP A 228 -0.08 0.06 -20.55
C TRP A 228 0.13 1.59 -20.49
N PHE A 229 1.18 2.01 -19.79
CA PHE A 229 1.68 3.39 -19.73
C PHE A 229 0.61 4.42 -19.33
N ASP A 230 0.34 5.45 -20.13
CA ASP A 230 -0.59 6.54 -19.82
C ASP A 230 -2.07 6.12 -19.80
N HIS A 231 -2.40 4.95 -20.36
CA HIS A 231 -3.75 4.38 -20.26
C HIS A 231 -3.96 3.67 -18.92
N ASN A 232 -2.88 3.35 -18.19
CA ASN A 232 -2.96 2.90 -16.82
C ASN A 232 -3.36 4.05 -15.91
N ILE A 233 -4.51 3.91 -15.24
CA ILE A 233 -5.08 5.00 -14.46
C ILE A 233 -4.19 5.43 -13.27
N HIS A 234 -3.51 4.48 -12.62
CA HIS A 234 -2.58 4.77 -11.52
C HIS A 234 -1.36 5.51 -12.01
N TYR A 235 -0.76 5.04 -13.11
CA TYR A 235 0.41 5.69 -13.69
C TYR A 235 0.08 7.11 -14.19
N ARG A 236 -1.06 7.28 -14.86
CA ARG A 236 -1.55 8.58 -15.31
C ARG A 236 -1.75 9.54 -14.14
N SER A 237 -2.40 9.07 -13.09
CA SER A 237 -2.63 9.86 -11.88
C SER A 237 -1.30 10.27 -11.23
N TYR A 238 -0.36 9.34 -11.11
CA TYR A 238 0.99 9.59 -10.60
C TYR A 238 1.78 10.61 -11.43
N MET A 239 1.69 10.55 -12.76
CA MET A 239 2.36 11.52 -13.64
C MET A 239 1.78 12.92 -13.51
N ASN A 240 0.50 13.05 -13.15
CA ASN A 240 -0.14 14.34 -12.89
C ASN A 240 0.27 14.92 -11.54
N ASP A 241 0.32 14.10 -10.48
CA ASP A 241 0.82 14.54 -9.18
C ASP A 241 1.64 13.45 -8.45
N MET A 242 2.96 13.62 -8.45
CA MET A 242 3.92 12.69 -7.84
C MET A 242 4.05 12.85 -6.31
N SER A 243 3.38 13.83 -5.70
CA SER A 243 3.38 14.01 -4.23
C SER A 243 2.42 13.07 -3.53
N ARG A 244 1.48 12.47 -4.28
CA ARG A 244 0.43 11.60 -3.77
C ARG A 244 0.71 10.12 -4.05
N ARG A 245 0.07 9.28 -3.26
CA ARG A 245 -0.08 7.84 -3.50
C ARG A 245 -1.49 7.60 -4.02
N TYR A 246 -1.58 6.70 -4.97
CA TYR A 246 -2.84 6.28 -5.58
C TYR A 246 -3.12 4.85 -5.13
N GLY A 247 -4.36 4.64 -4.68
CA GLY A 247 -4.84 3.43 -4.03
C GLY A 247 -5.63 2.56 -5.00
N VAL A 248 -6.75 2.01 -4.55
CA VAL A 248 -7.72 1.29 -5.40
C VAL A 248 -8.31 2.23 -6.47
N ALA A 249 -8.41 1.73 -7.70
CA ALA A 249 -9.23 2.34 -8.74
C ALA A 249 -10.39 1.41 -9.13
N TYR A 250 -11.57 1.97 -9.31
CA TYR A 250 -12.76 1.20 -9.64
C TYR A 250 -13.70 2.01 -10.52
N ILE A 251 -14.62 1.33 -11.18
CA ILE A 251 -15.68 1.95 -11.97
C ILE A 251 -16.99 1.98 -11.19
N THR A 252 -17.73 3.07 -11.33
CA THR A 252 -19.10 3.19 -10.82
C THR A 252 -19.94 4.02 -11.78
N TRP A 253 -21.23 4.14 -11.52
CA TRP A 253 -22.13 5.00 -12.30
C TRP A 253 -22.33 6.34 -11.60
N ASN A 254 -22.27 7.41 -12.37
CA ASN A 254 -22.83 8.67 -11.92
C ASN A 254 -24.35 8.53 -11.91
N PHE A 255 -24.98 8.51 -10.73
CA PHE A 255 -26.43 8.33 -10.62
C PHE A 255 -27.25 9.48 -11.22
N GLU A 256 -26.63 10.63 -11.50
CA GLU A 256 -27.29 11.78 -12.15
C GLU A 256 -27.35 11.61 -13.67
N THR A 257 -26.27 11.15 -14.30
CA THR A 257 -26.18 11.01 -15.77
C THR A 257 -26.40 9.58 -16.24
N ASN A 258 -26.34 8.61 -15.32
CA ASN A 258 -26.32 7.17 -15.59
C ASN A 258 -25.14 6.73 -16.48
N GLU A 259 -24.07 7.52 -16.52
CA GLU A 259 -22.85 7.21 -17.26
C GLU A 259 -21.80 6.63 -16.31
N PRO A 260 -21.02 5.63 -16.73
CA PRO A 260 -19.96 5.12 -15.89
C PRO A 260 -18.79 6.11 -15.81
N SER A 261 -18.14 6.12 -14.66
CA SER A 261 -16.98 6.95 -14.35
C SER A 261 -15.95 6.14 -13.58
N TYR A 262 -14.69 6.40 -13.85
CA TYR A 262 -13.59 5.77 -13.14
C TYR A 262 -13.23 6.61 -11.91
N ILE A 263 -13.06 5.96 -10.77
CA ILE A 263 -12.67 6.60 -9.52
C ILE A 263 -11.31 6.06 -9.12
N VAL A 264 -10.44 6.93 -8.64
CA VAL A 264 -9.14 6.56 -8.06
C VAL A 264 -9.05 7.14 -6.67
N THR A 265 -8.91 6.27 -5.68
CA THR A 265 -8.64 6.67 -4.29
C THR A 265 -7.18 7.10 -4.16
N ARG A 266 -6.89 7.98 -3.19
CA ARG A 266 -5.54 8.52 -3.01
C ARG A 266 -5.30 8.98 -1.59
N TYR A 267 -4.05 9.13 -1.24
CA TYR A 267 -3.62 9.74 0.02
C TYR A 267 -2.26 10.41 -0.17
N ASN A 268 -1.91 11.30 0.73
CA ASN A 268 -0.68 12.07 0.67
C ASN A 268 0.28 11.63 1.76
N VAL A 269 1.54 11.39 1.39
CA VAL A 269 2.60 11.08 2.34
C VAL A 269 3.45 12.33 2.51
N GLY A 270 3.21 13.05 3.60
CA GLY A 270 3.94 14.27 3.91
C GLY A 270 5.44 14.05 4.06
N PHE A 271 6.23 15.14 4.12
CA PHE A 271 7.66 15.04 4.44
C PHE A 271 7.93 14.46 5.84
N ASP A 272 6.96 14.57 6.73
CA ASP A 272 6.92 13.90 8.03
C ASP A 272 6.53 12.41 7.95
N LEU A 273 6.35 11.89 6.73
CA LEU A 273 5.96 10.52 6.41
C LEU A 273 4.59 10.10 6.99
N ILE A 274 3.78 11.06 7.44
CA ILE A 274 2.42 10.79 7.88
C ILE A 274 1.52 10.61 6.65
N ARG A 275 0.76 9.50 6.63
CA ARG A 275 -0.15 9.14 5.54
C ARG A 275 -1.51 9.82 5.75
N ARG A 276 -1.71 10.96 5.10
CA ARG A 276 -2.91 11.78 5.21
C ARG A 276 -3.94 11.42 4.17
N TYR A 277 -5.18 11.19 4.59
CA TYR A 277 -6.29 10.96 3.69
C TYR A 277 -6.49 12.16 2.75
N GLU A 278 -6.77 11.86 1.48
CA GLU A 278 -7.26 12.85 0.52
C GLU A 278 -8.45 12.27 -0.26
N PRO A 279 -9.44 13.11 -0.65
CA PRO A 279 -10.59 12.62 -1.40
C PRO A 279 -10.21 12.01 -2.75
N PRO A 280 -11.00 11.04 -3.24
CA PRO A 280 -10.78 10.40 -4.53
C PRO A 280 -10.91 11.38 -5.70
N ILE A 281 -10.31 10.99 -6.82
CA ILE A 281 -10.42 11.70 -8.11
C ILE A 281 -11.27 10.89 -9.08
N ILE A 282 -11.99 11.60 -9.94
CA ILE A 282 -12.96 11.03 -10.88
C ILE A 282 -12.49 11.33 -12.29
N TYR A 283 -12.45 10.28 -13.11
CA TYR A 283 -12.11 10.30 -14.53
C TYR A 283 -13.32 9.95 -15.39
N ASP A 284 -13.42 10.61 -16.54
CA ASP A 284 -14.39 10.25 -17.58
C ASP A 284 -13.92 9.01 -18.40
N GLU A 285 -14.79 8.53 -19.29
CA GLU A 285 -14.52 7.42 -20.24
C GLU A 285 -13.25 7.62 -21.09
N LYS A 286 -12.87 8.87 -21.35
CA LYS A 286 -11.70 9.24 -22.16
C LYS A 286 -10.42 9.38 -21.32
N GLY A 287 -10.53 9.26 -20.00
CA GLY A 287 -9.43 9.43 -19.06
C GLY A 287 -9.07 10.88 -18.75
N ASN A 288 -9.96 11.83 -19.04
CA ASN A 288 -9.82 13.21 -18.58
C ASN A 288 -10.30 13.32 -17.13
N LEU A 289 -9.70 14.23 -16.37
CA LEU A 289 -10.15 14.54 -15.02
C LEU A 289 -11.53 15.20 -15.10
N TYR A 290 -12.56 14.50 -14.63
CA TYR A 290 -13.93 15.00 -14.60
C TYR A 290 -14.17 15.85 -13.35
N ARG A 291 -13.77 15.34 -12.18
CA ARG A 291 -13.96 16.01 -10.89
C ARG A 291 -12.87 15.63 -9.88
N GLN A 292 -12.48 16.59 -9.06
CA GLN A 292 -11.58 16.40 -7.93
C GLN A 292 -12.18 17.11 -6.72
N ALA A 293 -12.54 16.35 -5.69
CA ALA A 293 -13.03 16.90 -4.44
C ALA A 293 -11.85 17.37 -3.57
N GLU A 294 -12.01 18.48 -2.85
CA GLU A 294 -11.02 18.97 -1.88
C GLU A 294 -11.28 18.40 -0.48
N THR A 295 -12.56 18.14 -0.15
CA THR A 295 -12.99 17.59 1.13
C THR A 295 -13.86 16.35 0.95
N ALA A 296 -13.91 15.48 1.97
CA ALA A 296 -14.74 14.26 1.93
C ALA A 296 -16.23 14.57 1.70
N GLN A 297 -16.72 15.71 2.19
CA GLN A 297 -18.11 16.11 2.07
C GLN A 297 -18.51 16.52 0.65
N GLN A 298 -17.52 16.92 -0.18
CA GLN A 298 -17.73 17.26 -1.59
C GLN A 298 -17.75 16.05 -2.50
N VAL A 299 -17.42 14.87 -1.98
CA VAL A 299 -17.44 13.61 -2.72
C VAL A 299 -18.91 13.26 -3.04
N PRO A 300 -19.26 13.06 -4.33
CA PRO A 300 -20.62 12.68 -4.71
C PRO A 300 -21.11 11.41 -4.00
N THR A 301 -22.42 11.29 -3.78
CA THR A 301 -23.03 10.14 -3.09
C THR A 301 -22.89 8.82 -3.85
N TRP A 302 -22.70 8.88 -5.16
CA TRP A 302 -22.52 7.70 -6.01
C TRP A 302 -21.09 7.13 -5.98
N VAL A 303 -20.14 7.81 -5.33
CA VAL A 303 -18.80 7.31 -5.04
C VAL A 303 -18.89 6.36 -3.85
N THR A 304 -18.68 5.07 -4.08
CA THR A 304 -18.94 4.00 -3.11
C THR A 304 -17.78 3.75 -2.17
N GLN A 305 -16.55 3.72 -2.70
CA GLN A 305 -15.32 3.59 -1.92
C GLN A 305 -14.62 4.94 -1.85
N VAL A 306 -14.70 5.57 -0.69
CA VAL A 306 -14.18 6.93 -0.45
C VAL A 306 -12.75 6.89 0.08
N TYR A 307 -12.45 5.90 0.92
CA TYR A 307 -11.11 5.63 1.43
C TYR A 307 -10.41 4.59 0.56
N ASP A 308 -9.11 4.75 0.36
CA ASP A 308 -8.29 3.65 -0.15
C ASP A 308 -8.28 2.53 0.89
N GLU A 309 -8.59 1.31 0.45
CA GLU A 309 -8.69 0.12 1.30
C GLU A 309 -7.36 -0.19 1.99
N ASN A 310 -6.27 -0.21 1.21
CA ASN A 310 -4.94 -0.45 1.75
C ASN A 310 -4.57 0.60 2.80
N TRP A 311 -4.81 1.88 2.51
CA TRP A 311 -4.60 2.95 3.49
C TRP A 311 -5.45 2.73 4.75
N LEU A 312 -6.75 2.41 4.62
CA LEU A 312 -7.64 2.20 5.75
C LEU A 312 -7.13 1.05 6.65
N GLU A 313 -6.80 -0.09 6.05
CA GLU A 313 -6.31 -1.27 6.76
C GLU A 313 -4.94 -1.04 7.41
N GLU A 314 -4.02 -0.40 6.69
CA GLU A 314 -2.71 -0.05 7.24
C GLU A 314 -2.87 0.87 8.44
N MET A 315 -3.70 1.91 8.36
CA MET A 315 -3.88 2.87 9.45
C MET A 315 -4.60 2.27 10.66
N ILE A 316 -5.59 1.39 10.45
CA ILE A 316 -6.23 0.59 11.52
C ILE A 316 -5.19 -0.31 12.20
N ASN A 317 -4.34 -1.00 11.42
CA ASN A 317 -3.27 -1.83 11.95
C ASN A 317 -2.22 -1.02 12.72
N GLU A 318 -1.85 0.18 12.28
CA GLU A 318 -0.95 1.05 13.04
C GLU A 318 -1.59 1.47 14.36
N MET A 319 -2.84 1.91 14.35
CA MET A 319 -3.59 2.24 15.56
C MET A 319 -3.64 1.05 16.53
N GLY A 320 -3.99 -0.14 16.05
CA GLY A 320 -4.06 -1.36 16.86
C GLY A 320 -2.71 -1.78 17.44
N ASN A 321 -1.62 -1.65 16.67
CA ASN A 321 -0.30 -2.08 17.09
C ASN A 321 0.27 -1.27 18.26
N PHE A 322 0.01 0.04 18.30
CA PHE A 322 0.59 0.96 19.29
C PHE A 322 -0.36 1.32 20.44
N ARG A 323 -1.59 0.83 20.44
CA ARG A 323 -2.61 1.22 21.43
C ARG A 323 -2.23 0.79 22.86
N ARG A 324 -2.22 1.76 23.77
CA ARG A 324 -2.08 1.53 25.22
C ARG A 324 -2.79 2.64 26.00
N GLY A 325 -3.88 2.28 26.69
CA GLY A 325 -4.73 3.21 27.41
C GLY A 325 -5.41 4.19 26.47
N THR A 326 -5.39 5.47 26.82
CA THR A 326 -5.98 6.55 26.01
C THR A 326 -5.06 7.07 24.91
N GLY A 327 -3.91 6.43 24.67
CA GLY A 327 -2.91 6.91 23.71
C GLY A 327 -2.10 5.80 23.07
N PHE A 328 -0.92 6.18 22.58
CA PHE A 328 -0.02 5.32 21.83
C PHE A 328 1.34 5.18 22.52
N ASP A 329 1.88 3.97 22.52
CA ASP A 329 3.17 3.64 23.10
C ASP A 329 4.00 2.81 22.12
N TYR A 330 5.24 3.24 21.87
CA TYR A 330 6.23 2.52 21.07
C TYR A 330 6.46 1.09 21.53
N TRP A 331 6.31 0.84 22.84
CA TRP A 331 6.50 -0.46 23.47
C TRP A 331 5.17 -1.14 23.81
N ALA A 332 4.08 -0.78 23.14
CA ALA A 332 2.81 -1.50 23.26
C ALA A 332 2.97 -2.99 22.95
N GLY A 333 3.88 -3.36 22.03
CA GLY A 333 4.24 -4.75 21.74
C GLY A 333 4.96 -5.50 22.87
N GLY A 334 5.39 -4.79 23.91
CA GLY A 334 6.25 -5.27 24.97
C GLY A 334 7.73 -5.05 24.67
N PHE A 335 8.55 -5.00 25.73
CA PHE A 335 10.00 -4.89 25.61
C PHE A 335 10.69 -5.75 26.67
N LEU A 336 11.28 -6.86 26.19
CA LEU A 336 11.93 -7.87 27.03
C LEU A 336 11.01 -8.28 28.20
N TRP A 337 11.54 -8.28 29.42
CA TRP A 337 10.77 -8.53 30.66
C TRP A 337 10.41 -7.24 31.41
N PHE A 338 10.76 -6.06 30.88
CA PHE A 338 10.56 -4.78 31.56
C PHE A 338 9.20 -4.15 31.26
N ILE A 339 8.72 -4.29 30.01
CA ILE A 339 7.45 -3.72 29.58
C ILE A 339 6.56 -4.86 29.10
N PRO A 340 5.45 -5.17 29.82
CA PRO A 340 4.51 -6.16 29.35
C PRO A 340 3.76 -5.65 28.10
N PRO A 341 3.41 -6.55 27.16
CA PRO A 341 2.57 -6.20 26.02
C PRO A 341 1.23 -5.59 26.48
N SER A 342 0.78 -4.57 25.77
CA SER A 342 -0.52 -3.93 25.97
C SER A 342 -1.64 -4.90 25.59
N ARG A 343 -2.65 -5.02 26.47
CA ARG A 343 -3.87 -5.81 26.25
C ARG A 343 -4.88 -5.12 25.33
N GLU A 344 -4.64 -3.87 24.98
CA GLU A 344 -5.56 -3.06 24.18
C GLU A 344 -5.23 -3.08 22.69
N ARG A 345 -4.17 -3.81 22.33
CA ARG A 345 -3.76 -3.99 20.94
C ARG A 345 -4.74 -4.88 20.22
N PHE A 346 -4.98 -4.54 18.97
CA PHE A 346 -5.76 -5.34 18.03
C PHE A 346 -5.07 -5.39 16.67
N GLU A 347 -5.45 -6.37 15.87
CA GLU A 347 -5.00 -6.56 14.50
C GLU A 347 -6.22 -6.87 13.62
N ILE A 348 -6.13 -6.52 12.34
CA ILE A 348 -7.07 -6.98 11.33
C ILE A 348 -6.74 -8.43 11.01
N THR A 349 -7.75 -9.29 10.97
CA THR A 349 -7.59 -10.69 10.54
C THR A 349 -8.44 -11.05 9.34
N GLU A 350 -9.41 -10.21 9.01
CA GLU A 350 -10.40 -10.40 7.95
C GLU A 350 -10.31 -9.22 6.98
N ASP A 351 -10.61 -9.48 5.71
CA ASP A 351 -10.66 -8.47 4.65
C ASP A 351 -11.69 -7.36 4.93
N THR A 352 -11.46 -6.17 4.38
CA THR A 352 -12.42 -5.06 4.43
C THR A 352 -13.71 -5.42 3.67
N ARG A 353 -14.85 -5.37 4.37
CA ARG A 353 -16.15 -5.73 3.81
C ARG A 353 -16.95 -4.49 3.43
N TYR A 354 -17.37 -4.39 2.17
CA TYR A 354 -18.28 -3.33 1.72
C TYR A 354 -19.73 -3.82 1.77
N ILE A 355 -20.58 -3.08 2.47
CA ILE A 355 -21.99 -3.40 2.69
C ILE A 355 -22.82 -2.16 2.40
N VAL A 356 -24.05 -2.34 1.92
CA VAL A 356 -25.00 -1.23 1.80
C VAL A 356 -25.66 -1.02 3.16
N ASP A 357 -25.47 0.16 3.74
CA ASP A 357 -26.09 0.52 5.01
C ASP A 357 -27.61 0.68 4.82
N PRO A 358 -28.46 -0.13 5.47
CA PRO A 358 -29.92 -0.06 5.28
C PRO A 358 -30.52 1.26 5.77
N GLU A 359 -29.83 2.02 6.63
CA GLU A 359 -30.33 3.28 7.17
C GLU A 359 -30.06 4.47 6.25
N THR A 360 -28.91 4.46 5.58
CA THR A 360 -28.45 5.58 4.73
C THR A 360 -28.47 5.27 3.25
N GLU A 361 -28.62 3.99 2.89
CA GLU A 361 -28.40 3.42 1.57
C GLU A 361 -26.98 3.66 1.00
N ASP A 362 -26.05 4.24 1.76
CA ASP A 362 -24.68 4.44 1.32
C ASP A 362 -23.87 3.13 1.46
N VAL A 363 -22.85 2.95 0.60
CA VAL A 363 -21.89 1.86 0.78
C VAL A 363 -20.94 2.23 1.92
N VAL A 364 -20.81 1.35 2.91
CA VAL A 364 -19.91 1.50 4.05
C VAL A 364 -18.89 0.38 4.07
N ALA A 365 -17.67 0.70 4.48
CA ALA A 365 -16.63 -0.30 4.71
C ALA A 365 -16.62 -0.71 6.19
N LEU A 366 -16.74 -2.01 6.43
CA LEU A 366 -16.61 -2.63 7.75
C LEU A 366 -15.27 -3.35 7.86
N VAL A 367 -14.57 -3.10 8.96
CA VAL A 367 -13.31 -3.78 9.26
C VAL A 367 -13.40 -4.35 10.68
N CYS A 368 -13.40 -5.68 10.77
CA CYS A 368 -13.38 -6.38 12.05
C CYS A 368 -11.94 -6.50 12.57
N VAL A 369 -11.77 -6.29 13.88
CA VAL A 369 -10.46 -6.37 14.52
C VAL A 369 -10.48 -7.26 15.74
N ASN A 370 -9.36 -7.93 15.98
CA ASN A 370 -9.21 -8.97 16.99
C ASN A 370 -8.06 -8.66 17.92
N PRO A 371 -8.11 -9.07 19.21
CA PRO A 371 -6.99 -8.87 20.12
C PRO A 371 -5.72 -9.54 19.59
N VAL A 372 -4.57 -8.85 19.67
CA VAL A 372 -3.30 -9.42 19.25
C VAL A 372 -2.99 -10.68 20.07
N GLY A 373 -2.78 -11.80 19.39
CA GLY A 373 -2.53 -13.10 20.01
C GLY A 373 -3.77 -13.92 20.35
N ASN A 374 -4.98 -13.37 20.16
CA ASN A 374 -6.23 -14.14 20.22
C ASN A 374 -7.17 -13.79 19.07
N LYS A 375 -7.03 -14.56 17.99
CA LYS A 375 -7.82 -14.45 16.76
C LYS A 375 -9.28 -14.93 16.89
N ARG A 376 -9.68 -15.51 18.03
CA ARG A 376 -11.02 -16.12 18.19
C ARG A 376 -12.10 -15.18 18.74
N THR A 377 -11.70 -14.03 19.26
CA THR A 377 -12.60 -13.05 19.87
C THR A 377 -12.54 -11.76 19.10
N LEU A 378 -13.66 -11.03 19.03
CA LEU A 378 -13.74 -9.73 18.39
C LEU A 378 -13.38 -8.62 19.39
N SER A 379 -12.40 -7.79 19.04
CA SER A 379 -12.03 -6.61 19.83
C SER A 379 -12.89 -5.41 19.49
N GLY A 380 -13.37 -5.31 18.26
CA GLY A 380 -14.19 -4.19 17.80
C GLY A 380 -14.43 -4.24 16.30
N VAL A 381 -15.21 -3.28 15.82
CA VAL A 381 -15.52 -3.11 14.39
C VAL A 381 -15.37 -1.64 14.03
N PHE A 382 -14.67 -1.39 12.92
CA PHE A 382 -14.66 -0.07 12.29
C PHE A 382 -15.77 0.00 11.26
N LYS A 383 -16.54 1.08 11.25
CA LYS A 383 -17.50 1.43 10.19
C LYS A 383 -17.03 2.73 9.55
N ALA A 384 -16.46 2.63 8.35
CA ALA A 384 -16.07 3.78 7.56
C ALA A 384 -17.21 4.17 6.61
N THR A 385 -17.76 5.36 6.85
CA THR A 385 -18.78 6.00 6.03
C THR A 385 -18.13 7.07 5.16
N ARG A 386 -18.82 7.60 4.15
CA ARG A 386 -18.29 8.69 3.31
C ARG A 386 -17.79 9.91 4.09
N SER A 387 -18.37 10.22 5.25
CA SER A 387 -18.06 11.42 6.01
C SER A 387 -17.06 11.19 7.15
N SER A 388 -17.05 9.99 7.72
CA SER A 388 -16.37 9.72 8.99
C SER A 388 -16.17 8.23 9.25
N ILE A 389 -15.23 7.92 10.14
CA ILE A 389 -14.91 6.56 10.56
C ILE A 389 -15.35 6.39 12.02
N TYR A 390 -16.11 5.34 12.30
CA TYR A 390 -16.56 5.00 13.64
C TYR A 390 -15.85 3.74 14.13
N PHE A 391 -15.49 3.69 15.41
CA PHE A 391 -14.95 2.50 16.06
C PHE A 391 -15.89 2.05 17.19
N TYR A 392 -16.40 0.83 17.06
CA TYR A 392 -17.24 0.17 18.06
C TYR A 392 -16.39 -0.80 18.87
N ASP A 393 -16.21 -0.51 20.16
CA ASP A 393 -15.37 -1.31 21.06
C ASP A 393 -16.17 -2.48 21.66
N TYR A 394 -15.73 -3.71 21.36
CA TYR A 394 -16.40 -4.94 21.78
C TYR A 394 -15.60 -5.81 22.75
N ARG A 395 -14.50 -5.28 23.28
CA ARG A 395 -13.64 -6.04 24.20
C ARG A 395 -14.36 -6.59 25.44
N GLN A 396 -15.43 -5.92 25.86
CA GLN A 396 -16.25 -6.34 27.01
C GLN A 396 -17.50 -7.15 26.62
N ALA A 397 -17.83 -7.22 25.33
CA ALA A 397 -19.04 -7.86 24.84
C ALA A 397 -18.91 -9.38 24.61
N ASN A 398 -17.68 -9.91 24.65
CA ASN A 398 -17.36 -11.34 24.45
C ASN A 398 -17.87 -11.91 23.11
N TYR A 399 -17.91 -11.09 22.06
CA TYR A 399 -18.23 -11.58 20.72
C TYR A 399 -17.11 -12.47 20.16
N ILE A 400 -17.51 -13.50 19.41
CA ILE A 400 -16.60 -14.34 18.64
C ILE A 400 -16.13 -13.58 17.38
N SER A 401 -14.95 -13.93 16.86
CA SER A 401 -14.48 -13.41 15.58
C SER A 401 -15.23 -14.02 14.39
N GLY A 402 -15.17 -13.37 13.23
CA GLY A 402 -15.69 -13.92 11.98
C GLY A 402 -14.99 -15.21 11.60
N MET A 403 -13.66 -15.30 11.71
CA MET A 403 -12.93 -16.56 11.50
C MET A 403 -13.43 -17.70 12.38
N THR A 404 -13.81 -17.43 13.64
CA THR A 404 -14.38 -18.47 14.52
C THR A 404 -15.78 -18.87 14.08
N ALA A 405 -16.56 -17.91 13.58
CA ALA A 405 -17.87 -18.18 13.01
C ALA A 405 -17.75 -19.01 11.72
N GLU A 406 -16.80 -18.69 10.85
CA GLU A 406 -16.44 -19.45 9.64
C GLU A 406 -16.05 -20.88 9.99
N ASP A 407 -15.06 -21.07 10.87
CA ASP A 407 -14.62 -22.39 11.37
C ASP A 407 -15.80 -23.23 11.90
N LEU A 408 -16.73 -22.60 12.62
CA LEU A 408 -17.90 -23.26 13.20
C LEU A 408 -18.89 -23.71 12.12
N VAL A 409 -19.06 -22.91 11.06
CA VAL A 409 -19.95 -23.23 9.93
C VAL A 409 -19.31 -24.32 9.06
N GLU A 410 -18.05 -24.18 8.67
CA GLU A 410 -17.33 -25.18 7.88
C GLU A 410 -17.27 -26.52 8.59
N GLY A 411 -17.05 -26.53 9.90
CA GLY A 411 -17.04 -27.74 10.71
C GLY A 411 -18.37 -28.51 10.71
N ARG A 412 -19.47 -27.87 10.31
CA ARG A 412 -20.80 -28.50 10.17
C ARG A 412 -21.09 -29.01 8.76
N LEU A 413 -20.28 -28.63 7.77
CA LEU A 413 -20.47 -29.06 6.38
C LEU A 413 -19.77 -30.41 6.13
N PRO A 414 -20.42 -31.34 5.39
CA PRO A 414 -19.82 -32.64 5.10
C PRO A 414 -18.68 -32.48 4.11
N LYS A 415 -17.46 -32.90 4.45
CA LYS A 415 -16.26 -32.72 3.59
C LYS A 415 -16.54 -33.07 2.12
N PRO A 416 -16.20 -32.19 1.17
CA PRO A 416 -16.46 -32.44 -0.23
C PRO A 416 -15.59 -33.59 -0.75
N ALA A 417 -16.08 -34.32 -1.75
CA ALA A 417 -15.36 -35.45 -2.35
C ALA A 417 -14.04 -35.02 -3.03
N ALA A 418 -13.94 -33.76 -3.44
CA ALA A 418 -12.72 -33.07 -3.86
C ALA A 418 -12.87 -31.57 -3.58
N GLY A 419 -11.78 -30.90 -3.20
CA GLY A 419 -11.76 -29.47 -2.86
C GLY A 419 -11.87 -29.19 -1.35
N LEU A 420 -12.13 -27.94 -1.01
CA LEU A 420 -12.38 -27.43 0.35
C LEU A 420 -13.64 -26.55 0.28
N TYR A 421 -14.41 -26.50 1.37
CA TYR A 421 -15.33 -25.38 1.55
C TYR A 421 -14.52 -24.15 1.92
N ASP A 422 -15.03 -23.00 1.51
CA ASP A 422 -14.52 -21.70 1.87
C ASP A 422 -15.73 -20.93 2.39
N ALA A 423 -15.79 -20.72 3.70
CA ALA A 423 -16.80 -19.90 4.34
C ALA A 423 -16.21 -18.54 4.65
N GLU A 424 -16.90 -17.49 4.24
CA GLU A 424 -16.60 -16.12 4.66
C GLU A 424 -17.75 -15.58 5.48
N MET A 425 -17.45 -14.77 6.49
CA MET A 425 -18.48 -14.14 7.31
C MET A 425 -19.33 -13.17 6.46
N PRO A 426 -20.65 -13.41 6.35
CA PRO A 426 -21.59 -12.45 5.80
C PRO A 426 -21.95 -11.48 6.93
N LEU A 427 -21.26 -10.35 7.06
CA LEU A 427 -21.62 -9.37 8.10
C LEU A 427 -22.95 -8.69 7.82
#